data_AF-G5QWJ2-F1
#
_entry.id   AF-G5QWJ2-F1
#
_cell.length_a   1.000
_cell.length_b   1.000
_cell.length_c   1.000
_cell.angle_alpha   90.00
_cell.angle_beta   90.00
_cell.angle_gamma   90.00
#
_symmetry.space_group_name_H-M   'P 1'
#
loop_
_entity.id
_entity.type
_entity.pdbx_description
1 polymer ?
#
loop_
_entity_poly.entity_id
_entity_poly.type
_entity_poly.pdbx_seq_one_letter_code
_entity_poly.pdbx_strand_id
1 'polypeptide(L)'
;IRRPLDSLLQALKIYPRDMLINRTFKAQLEEQWSRALGDEREMLGEIITDFDAALLSNDMQRVDDVRRRACEYLGIDEPKAP
;
A
#
# COMPACT_ATOMS: atom_id res chain seq x y z
N ILE A 1 0.37 -21.19 2.82
CA ILE A 1 0.71 -20.85 1.41
C ILE A 1 0.94 -19.35 1.36
N ARG A 2 2.19 -18.90 1.51
CA ARG A 2 2.56 -17.48 1.56
C ARG A 2 2.84 -17.06 0.10
N ARG A 3 1.86 -16.44 -0.57
CA ARG A 3 2.08 -15.90 -1.92
C ARG A 3 3.16 -14.81 -1.82
N PRO A 4 4.19 -14.82 -2.68
CA PRO A 4 5.22 -13.81 -2.65
C PRO A 4 4.64 -12.49 -3.19
N LEU A 5 4.70 -11.44 -2.37
CA LEU A 5 4.34 -10.07 -2.74
C LEU A 5 5.20 -9.50 -3.89
N ASP A 6 6.26 -10.22 -4.25
CA ASP A 6 7.27 -9.91 -5.26
C ASP A 6 6.69 -9.68 -6.66
N SER A 7 5.67 -10.43 -7.07
CA SER A 7 5.12 -10.33 -8.43
C SER A 7 4.27 -9.08 -8.67
N LEU A 8 3.78 -8.44 -7.60
CA LEU A 8 2.97 -7.21 -7.68
C LEU A 8 3.86 -5.96 -7.78
N LEU A 9 5.09 -6.02 -7.25
CA LEU A 9 6.04 -4.90 -7.18
C LEU A 9 6.59 -4.43 -8.55
N GLN A 10 6.45 -5.22 -9.62
CA GLN A 10 7.02 -4.86 -10.93
C GLN A 10 6.18 -3.89 -11.78
N ALA A 11 4.92 -3.63 -11.41
CA ALA A 11 4.02 -2.83 -12.23
C ALA A 11 4.12 -1.30 -12.02
N LEU A 12 4.85 -0.85 -11.00
CA LEU A 12 5.10 0.56 -10.70
C LEU A 12 6.11 1.17 -11.69
N LYS A 13 5.70 1.34 -12.95
CA LYS A 13 6.26 2.35 -13.84
C LYS A 13 5.27 3.50 -13.94
N ILE A 14 5.80 4.71 -14.08
CA ILE A 14 5.14 6.00 -14.34
C ILE A 14 4.91 6.86 -13.06
N TYR A 15 5.64 7.98 -13.02
CA TYR A 15 5.73 9.11 -12.05
C TYR A 15 6.67 9.00 -10.82
N PRO A 16 7.86 9.65 -10.81
CA PRO A 16 8.90 9.46 -9.80
C PRO A 16 8.59 10.05 -8.41
N ARG A 17 7.73 11.07 -8.32
CA ARG A 17 7.40 11.71 -7.03
C ARG A 17 6.36 10.90 -6.26
N ASP A 18 5.27 10.52 -6.93
CA ASP A 18 4.29 9.55 -6.43
C ASP A 18 4.91 8.17 -6.20
N MET A 19 5.88 7.75 -7.02
CA MET A 19 6.61 6.49 -6.79
C MET A 19 7.27 6.43 -5.42
N LEU A 20 7.88 7.53 -4.96
CA LEU A 20 8.57 7.55 -3.67
C LEU A 20 7.57 7.48 -2.51
N ILE A 21 6.46 8.22 -2.60
CA ILE A 21 5.39 8.24 -1.60
C ILE A 21 4.70 6.87 -1.55
N ASN A 22 4.31 6.33 -2.70
CA ASN A 22 3.64 5.03 -2.81
C ASN A 22 4.54 3.88 -2.35
N ARG A 23 5.84 3.94 -2.65
CA ARG A 23 6.81 2.95 -2.19
C ARG A 23 7.05 3.03 -0.69
N THR A 24 7.16 4.24 -0.14
CA THR A 24 7.28 4.46 1.31
C THR A 24 6.01 4.00 2.04
N PHE A 25 4.85 4.28 1.47
CA PHE A 25 3.57 3.84 2.02
C PHE A 25 3.42 2.32 1.99
N LYS A 26 3.75 1.68 0.86
CA LYS A 26 3.74 0.22 0.73
C LYS A 26 4.69 -0.44 1.73
N ALA A 27 5.89 0.09 1.91
CA ALA A 27 6.83 -0.40 2.91
C ALA A 27 6.25 -0.33 4.33
N GLN A 28 5.59 0.78 4.70
CA GLN A 28 4.92 0.91 6.00
C GLN A 28 3.77 -0.09 6.16
N LEU A 29 2.94 -0.28 5.12
CA LEU A 29 1.88 -1.28 5.14
C LEU A 29 2.44 -2.70 5.33
N GLU A 30 3.53 -3.03 4.64
CA GLU A 30 4.22 -4.33 4.78
C GLU A 30 4.83 -4.53 6.17
N GLU A 31 5.42 -3.49 6.76
CA GLU A 31 5.92 -3.53 8.13
C GLU A 31 4.79 -3.77 9.15
N GLN A 32 3.69 -3.05 9.01
CA GLN A 32 2.50 -3.23 9.84
C GLN A 32 1.91 -4.63 9.63
N TRP A 33 1.80 -5.11 8.39
CA TRP A 33 1.32 -6.45 8.08
C TRP A 33 2.21 -7.56 8.65
N SER A 34 3.53 -7.33 8.69
CA SER A 34 4.50 -8.25 9.28
C SER A 34 4.37 -8.35 10.80
N ARG A 35 3.96 -7.25 11.45
CA ARG A 35 3.73 -7.16 12.91
C ARG A 35 2.31 -7.56 13.32
N ALA A 36 1.34 -7.41 12.41
CA ALA A 36 -0.05 -7.74 12.62
C ALA A 36 -0.31 -9.26 12.68
N LEU A 37 -1.27 -9.66 13.50
CA LEU A 37 -1.66 -11.06 13.72
C LEU A 37 -3.19 -11.19 13.67
N GLY A 38 -3.68 -12.35 13.24
CA GLY A 38 -5.13 -12.62 13.16
C GLY A 38 -5.84 -11.74 12.13
N ASP A 39 -7.01 -11.22 12.50
CA ASP A 39 -7.89 -10.41 11.64
C ASP A 39 -7.22 -9.16 11.08
N GLU A 40 -6.36 -8.51 11.87
CA GLU A 40 -5.64 -7.29 11.47
C GLU A 40 -4.71 -7.56 10.28
N ARG A 41 -4.14 -8.76 10.22
CA ARG A 41 -3.27 -9.20 9.12
C ARG A 41 -4.04 -9.47 7.83
N GLU A 42 -5.23 -10.07 7.92
CA GLU A 42 -6.06 -10.32 6.73
C GLU A 42 -6.50 -8.99 6.13
N MET A 43 -6.93 -8.07 6.98
CA MET A 43 -7.37 -6.73 6.61
C MET A 43 -6.25 -5.88 5.99
N LEU A 44 -5.04 -5.90 6.57
CA LEU A 44 -3.86 -5.28 5.96
C LEU A 44 -3.51 -5.90 4.60
N GLY A 45 -3.71 -7.22 4.44
CA GLY A 45 -3.54 -7.91 3.17
C GLY A 45 -4.53 -7.44 2.10
N GLU A 46 -5.78 -7.20 2.46
CA GLU A 46 -6.79 -6.62 1.55
C GLU A 46 -6.44 -5.19 1.15
N ILE A 47 -6.01 -4.36 2.10
CA ILE A 47 -5.59 -2.98 1.85
C ILE A 47 -4.39 -2.93 0.88
N ILE A 48 -3.37 -3.78 1.10
CA ILE A 48 -2.21 -3.86 0.20
C ILE A 48 -2.63 -4.31 -1.21
N THR A 49 -3.58 -5.25 -1.30
CA THR A 49 -4.08 -5.76 -2.58
C THR A 49 -4.87 -4.70 -3.34
N ASP A 50 -5.75 -3.95 -2.67
CA ASP A 50 -6.52 -2.87 -3.29
C ASP A 50 -5.62 -1.69 -3.69
N PHE A 51 -4.58 -1.39 -2.89
CA PHE A 51 -3.57 -0.40 -3.24
C PHE A 51 -2.78 -0.78 -4.48
N ASP A 52 -2.37 -2.05 -4.60
CA ASP A 52 -1.65 -2.54 -5.77
C ASP A 52 -2.54 -2.54 -7.03
N ALA A 53 -3.82 -2.91 -6.88
CA ALA A 53 -4.81 -2.81 -7.95
C ALA A 53 -5.02 -1.35 -8.42
N ALA A 54 -5.06 -0.39 -7.49
CA ALA A 54 -5.16 1.03 -7.82
C ALA A 54 -3.92 1.54 -8.57
N LEU A 55 -2.72 1.11 -8.15
CA LEU A 55 -1.46 1.40 -8.84
C LEU A 55 -1.42 0.83 -10.26
N LEU A 56 -1.85 -0.43 -10.42
CA LEU A 56 -1.97 -1.11 -11.71
C LEU A 56 -2.95 -0.40 -12.66
N SER A 57 -4.02 0.18 -12.10
CA SER A 57 -5.02 0.93 -12.86
C SER A 57 -4.52 2.31 -13.31
N ASN A 58 -3.34 2.74 -12.88
CA ASN A 58 -2.79 4.09 -13.11
C ASN A 58 -3.76 5.22 -12.69
N ASP A 59 -4.62 4.94 -11.71
CA ASP A 59 -5.67 5.84 -11.26
C ASP A 59 -5.23 6.53 -9.97
N MET A 60 -4.54 7.66 -10.11
CA MET A 60 -3.93 8.36 -8.96
C MET A 60 -4.96 8.84 -7.93
N GLN A 61 -6.20 9.12 -8.33
CA GLN A 61 -7.26 9.46 -7.38
C GLN A 61 -7.65 8.25 -6.53
N ARG A 62 -7.74 7.07 -7.15
CA ARG A 62 -8.00 5.83 -6.43
C ARG A 62 -6.85 5.48 -5.48
N VAL A 63 -5.60 5.68 -5.90
CA VAL A 63 -4.43 5.46 -5.04
C VAL A 63 -4.46 6.36 -3.82
N ASP A 64 -4.83 7.64 -3.98
CA ASP A 64 -4.98 8.59 -2.87
C ASP A 64 -6.12 8.21 -1.92
N ASP A 65 -7.27 7.79 -2.46
CA ASP A 65 -8.43 7.33 -1.68
C ASP A 65 -8.09 6.10 -0.83
N VAL A 66 -7.47 5.10 -1.44
CA VAL A 66 -7.03 3.88 -0.74
C VAL A 66 -5.99 4.20 0.33
N ARG A 67 -5.06 5.13 0.03
CA ARG A 67 -4.05 5.59 0.98
C ARG A 67 -4.66 6.28 2.19
N ARG A 68 -5.59 7.22 1.98
CA ARG A 68 -6.33 7.88 3.06
C ARG A 68 -7.10 6.89 3.90
N ARG A 69 -7.86 6.00 3.24
CA ARG A 69 -8.66 5.00 3.91
C ARG A 69 -7.79 4.06 4.75
N ALA A 70 -6.63 3.66 4.23
CA ALA A 70 -5.65 2.86 4.96
C ALA A 70 -5.03 3.62 6.14
N CYS A 71 -4.71 4.91 5.99
CA CYS A 71 -4.24 5.76 7.08
C CYS A 71 -5.27 5.93 8.19
N GLU A 72 -6.53 6.19 7.84
CA GLU A 72 -7.63 6.26 8.82
C GLU A 72 -7.83 4.92 9.53
N TYR A 73 -7.72 3.82 8.80
CA TYR A 73 -7.90 2.49 9.35
C TYR A 73 -6.79 2.08 10.32
N LEU A 74 -5.53 2.41 9.98
CA LEU A 74 -4.36 2.03 10.75
C LEU A 74 -3.99 3.08 11.81
N GLY A 75 -4.62 4.25 11.78
CA GLY A 75 -4.27 5.38 12.64
C GLY A 75 -2.83 5.88 12.43
N ILE A 76 -2.26 5.65 11.24
CA ILE A 76 -0.88 6.05 10.89
C ILE A 76 -0.89 7.33 10.06
N ASP A 77 0.11 8.19 10.25
CA ASP A 77 0.26 9.42 9.48
C ASP A 77 0.65 9.10 8.03
N GLU A 78 0.04 9.80 7.08
CA GLU A 78 0.40 9.69 5.65
C GLU A 78 1.89 10.00 5.48
N PRO A 79 2.67 9.19 4.74
CA PRO A 79 4.07 9.50 4.48
C PRO A 79 4.18 10.83 3.76
N LYS A 80 4.67 11.84 4.49
CA LYS A 80 5.02 13.14 3.93
C LYS A 80 6.33 12.97 3.17
N ALA A 81 6.37 13.39 1.90
CA ALA A 81 7.63 13.52 1.19
C ALA A 81 8.54 14.50 1.97
N PRO A 82 9.85 14.21 2.07
CA PRO A 82 10.80 15.11 2.73
C PRO A 82 10.88 16.48 2.05
#